data_AF-A0A4Q9UYT7-F1
#
_entry.id   AF-A0A4Q9UYT7-F1
#
_cell.length_a   1.000
_cell.length_b   1.000
_cell.length_c   1.000
_cell.angle_alpha   90.00
_cell.angle_beta   90.00
_cell.angle_gamma   90.00
#
_symmetry.space_group_name_H-M   'P 1'
#
loop_
_entity.id
_entity.type
_entity.pdbx_description
1 polymer ?
#
loop_
_entity_poly.entity_id
_entity_poly.type
_entity_poly.pdbx_seq_one_letter_code
_entity_poly.pdbx_strand_id
1 'polypeptide(L)'
;MNTHKKMAICKVRTVSLILLACLGLCSCSGSVEEKSIPSTELDIKADIDKEHYSITLPSDRYANIQMLSSDEIILQSAESAVIAECARNKLNIPIMGVPTWRLSDGQPFAFTEFGPWNVKIAEKYGFSNPSMFNALIPETRIKIPAGETDPLEHNSQFTEQQRQTVNDQCAKEETLNHFNTRKLAPHGPWTEELNNTRSQLLKDKRAQNIIRELDQCFVQAGLKMSSEVPGYVEGVIPDEITPRNLTMAVKAAQCQEKLNATPRLVEIWADLQAPIITKYADELIAQRQKIDKAVADAKEYINAHPELFKPPK
;
A
#
# COMPACT_ATOMS: atom_id res chain seq x y z
N MET A 1 -51.43 -18.96 -55.29
CA MET A 1 -52.16 -18.11 -56.25
C MET A 1 -51.21 -17.05 -56.80
N ASN A 2 -50.97 -17.10 -58.11
CA ASN A 2 -50.82 -15.97 -59.05
C ASN A 2 -49.98 -14.74 -58.63
N THR A 3 -48.74 -14.64 -59.10
CA THR A 3 -48.28 -14.06 -60.39
C THR A 3 -48.00 -12.55 -60.35
N HIS A 4 -46.71 -12.24 -60.52
CA HIS A 4 -46.13 -11.29 -61.50
C HIS A 4 -46.30 -9.76 -61.41
N LYS A 5 -45.14 -9.15 -61.71
CA LYS A 5 -44.88 -7.91 -62.48
C LYS A 5 -44.99 -6.60 -61.68
N LYS A 6 -44.14 -5.58 -61.87
CA LYS A 6 -43.27 -5.21 -63.01
C LYS A 6 -42.24 -4.15 -62.54
N MET A 7 -41.04 -4.20 -63.12
CA MET A 7 -40.06 -3.10 -63.15
C MET A 7 -40.59 -1.87 -63.90
N ALA A 8 -40.14 -0.69 -63.49
CA ALA A 8 -39.98 0.47 -64.37
C ALA A 8 -38.63 1.14 -64.09
N ILE A 9 -37.77 1.12 -65.12
CA ILE A 9 -36.54 1.89 -65.25
C ILE A 9 -36.90 3.17 -66.02
N CYS A 10 -36.46 4.35 -65.56
CA CYS A 10 -36.27 5.48 -66.46
C CYS A 10 -35.19 6.47 -66.00
N LYS A 11 -34.07 6.43 -66.75
CA LYS A 11 -33.26 7.52 -67.32
C LYS A 11 -32.80 8.70 -66.43
N VAL A 12 -31.50 8.61 -66.12
CA VAL A 12 -30.42 9.61 -66.26
C VAL A 12 -30.79 10.97 -66.88
N ARG A 13 -30.45 12.05 -66.16
CA ARG A 13 -29.87 13.27 -66.76
C ARG A 13 -28.90 13.95 -65.80
N THR A 14 -27.66 14.05 -66.28
CA THR A 14 -26.51 14.74 -65.69
C THR A 14 -26.69 16.25 -65.80
N VAL A 15 -26.51 16.98 -64.70
CA VAL A 15 -26.01 18.37 -64.72
C VAL A 15 -25.08 18.53 -63.52
N SER A 16 -23.79 18.70 -63.81
CA SER A 16 -22.80 19.14 -62.84
C SER A 16 -22.99 20.63 -62.56
N LEU A 17 -23.07 21.00 -61.28
CA LEU A 17 -22.64 22.33 -60.85
C LEU A 17 -21.85 22.21 -59.55
N ILE A 18 -20.66 22.77 -59.65
CA ILE A 18 -19.60 22.88 -58.66
C ILE A 18 -20.01 23.98 -57.65
N LEU A 19 -19.74 23.80 -56.36
CA LEU A 19 -18.85 24.63 -55.52
C LEU A 19 -19.25 24.60 -54.01
N LEU A 20 -18.27 24.21 -53.18
CA LEU A 20 -17.97 24.62 -51.78
C LEU A 20 -19.10 24.75 -50.74
N ALA A 21 -19.00 23.97 -49.64
CA ALA A 21 -18.59 24.47 -48.33
C ALA A 21 -18.63 23.36 -47.26
N CYS A 22 -17.63 23.39 -46.38
CA CYS A 22 -17.32 22.45 -45.31
C CYS A 22 -18.45 22.30 -44.27
N LEU A 23 -18.58 21.09 -43.72
CA LEU A 23 -18.64 20.78 -42.28
C LEU A 23 -18.69 19.26 -42.14
N GLY A 24 -17.52 18.65 -42.01
CA GLY A 24 -17.38 17.24 -41.70
C GLY A 24 -17.72 17.00 -40.23
N LEU A 25 -18.88 16.39 -39.98
CA LEU A 25 -19.17 15.71 -38.73
C LEU A 25 -18.50 14.34 -38.76
N CYS A 26 -17.23 14.26 -38.34
CA CYS A 26 -16.63 12.99 -37.97
C CYS A 26 -17.11 12.62 -36.55
N SER A 27 -18.10 11.74 -36.50
CA SER A 27 -18.45 10.95 -35.33
C SER A 27 -17.32 9.95 -35.06
N CYS A 28 -16.29 10.34 -34.32
CA CYS A 28 -15.30 9.41 -33.79
C CYS A 28 -15.88 8.76 -32.52
N SER A 29 -16.48 7.59 -32.69
CA SER A 29 -16.60 6.60 -31.63
C SER A 29 -15.17 6.19 -31.24
N GLY A 30 -14.61 6.87 -30.24
CA GLY A 30 -13.38 6.45 -29.59
C GLY A 30 -13.67 5.21 -28.77
N SER A 31 -13.53 4.03 -29.38
CA SER A 31 -13.21 2.83 -28.63
C SER A 31 -11.90 3.11 -27.91
N VAL A 32 -11.96 3.24 -26.59
CA VAL A 32 -10.78 3.16 -25.73
C VAL A 32 -10.23 1.75 -25.94
N GLU A 33 -9.22 1.61 -26.79
CA GLU A 33 -8.36 0.44 -26.78
C GLU A 33 -7.69 0.42 -25.40
N GLU A 34 -8.22 -0.42 -24.51
CA GLU A 34 -7.46 -0.95 -23.39
C GLU A 34 -6.19 -1.57 -23.98
N LYS A 35 -5.10 -0.83 -23.92
CA LYS A 35 -3.76 -1.40 -24.12
C LYS A 35 -3.55 -2.41 -23.00
N SER A 36 -3.88 -3.67 -23.27
CA SER A 36 -3.47 -4.80 -22.47
C SER A 36 -1.94 -4.78 -22.40
N ILE A 37 -1.40 -4.51 -21.21
CA ILE A 37 0.03 -4.63 -20.97
C ILE A 37 0.39 -6.11 -21.19
N PRO A 38 1.34 -6.44 -22.08
CA PRO A 38 1.75 -7.82 -22.27
C PRO A 38 2.18 -8.44 -20.95
N SER A 39 1.69 -9.63 -20.63
CA SER A 39 1.96 -10.42 -19.41
C SER A 39 3.45 -10.75 -19.17
N THR A 40 4.37 -10.26 -20.00
CA THR A 40 5.82 -10.45 -19.94
C THR A 40 6.57 -9.40 -19.12
N GLU A 41 5.90 -8.40 -18.54
CA GLU A 41 6.53 -7.34 -17.74
C GLU A 41 6.11 -7.32 -16.25
N LEU A 42 5.60 -8.45 -15.72
CA LEU A 42 5.31 -8.56 -14.30
C LEU A 42 6.61 -8.61 -13.48
N ASP A 43 6.73 -7.73 -12.48
CA ASP A 43 7.82 -7.76 -11.53
C ASP A 43 7.54 -8.79 -10.41
N ILE A 44 7.95 -10.02 -10.70
CA ILE A 44 7.77 -11.19 -9.84
C ILE A 44 8.94 -11.46 -8.88
N LYS A 45 9.92 -10.55 -8.78
CA LYS A 45 11.06 -10.69 -7.86
C LYS A 45 10.86 -9.84 -6.63
N ALA A 46 11.35 -10.29 -5.48
CA ALA A 46 11.47 -9.40 -4.34
C ALA A 46 12.49 -8.30 -4.65
N ASP A 47 12.19 -7.07 -4.23
CA ASP A 47 13.16 -5.99 -4.14
C ASP A 47 13.64 -5.87 -2.70
N ILE A 48 14.96 -5.83 -2.52
CA ILE A 48 15.63 -5.89 -1.21
C ILE A 48 16.55 -4.69 -1.10
N ASP A 49 16.06 -3.67 -0.42
CA ASP A 49 16.83 -2.47 -0.12
C ASP A 49 17.56 -2.65 1.21
N LYS A 50 18.84 -2.99 1.15
CA LYS A 50 19.69 -3.17 2.33
C LYS A 50 20.09 -1.85 2.99
N GLU A 51 20.01 -0.73 2.28
CA GLU A 51 20.37 0.59 2.81
C GLU A 51 19.24 1.11 3.72
N HIS A 52 18.00 0.95 3.27
CA HIS A 52 16.80 1.35 4.02
C HIS A 52 16.15 0.20 4.80
N TYR A 53 16.73 -1.01 4.72
CA TYR A 53 16.25 -2.22 5.39
C TYR A 53 14.80 -2.58 5.05
N SER A 54 14.38 -2.23 3.84
CA SER A 54 13.02 -2.45 3.35
C SER A 54 13.01 -3.58 2.33
N ILE A 55 11.88 -4.26 2.25
CA ILE A 55 11.65 -5.35 1.32
C ILE A 55 10.28 -5.16 0.70
N THR A 56 10.21 -5.23 -0.62
CA THR A 56 8.97 -5.24 -1.38
C THR A 56 8.79 -6.61 -2.00
N LEU A 57 7.76 -7.35 -1.58
CA LEU A 57 7.42 -8.63 -2.20
C LEU A 57 6.65 -8.40 -3.50
N PRO A 58 6.66 -9.36 -4.44
CA PRO A 58 5.87 -9.28 -5.67
C PRO A 58 4.40 -8.90 -5.46
N SER A 59 3.73 -9.51 -4.47
CA SER A 59 2.32 -9.23 -4.16
C SER A 59 2.05 -7.78 -3.77
N ASP A 60 3.04 -7.12 -3.17
CA ASP A 60 2.91 -5.76 -2.63
C ASP A 60 2.80 -4.72 -3.73
N ARG A 61 3.30 -5.03 -4.92
CA ARG A 61 3.22 -4.14 -6.08
C ARG A 61 1.84 -4.09 -6.71
N TYR A 62 1.01 -5.10 -6.47
CA TYR A 62 -0.24 -5.27 -7.23
C TYR A 62 -1.48 -5.38 -6.36
N ALA A 63 -1.41 -6.22 -5.33
CA ALA A 63 -2.59 -6.60 -4.56
C ALA A 63 -2.78 -5.72 -3.32
N ASN A 64 -1.69 -5.35 -2.66
CA ASN A 64 -1.75 -4.75 -1.32
C ASN A 64 -1.43 -3.26 -1.35
N ILE A 65 -2.23 -2.49 -0.62
CA ILE A 65 -1.77 -1.20 -0.11
C ILE A 65 -0.99 -1.54 1.16
N GLN A 66 0.34 -1.62 1.04
CA GLN A 66 1.22 -1.93 2.16
C GLN A 66 1.01 -0.93 3.30
N MET A 67 1.03 -1.45 4.53
CA MET A 67 0.94 -0.60 5.72
C MET A 67 2.10 0.41 5.74
N LEU A 68 1.80 1.68 6.00
CA LEU A 68 2.72 2.82 6.00
C LEU A 68 3.43 3.06 4.66
N SER A 69 2.94 2.49 3.57
CA SER A 69 3.40 2.85 2.22
C SER A 69 2.97 4.26 1.84
N SER A 70 3.71 4.87 0.89
CA SER A 70 3.37 6.20 0.38
C SER A 70 1.92 6.28 -0.12
N ASP A 71 1.45 5.25 -0.82
CA ASP A 71 0.07 5.14 -1.28
C ASP A 71 -0.93 5.16 -0.12
N GLU A 72 -0.69 4.37 0.94
CA GLU A 72 -1.58 4.36 2.11
C GLU A 72 -1.63 5.72 2.80
N ILE A 73 -0.46 6.34 3.00
CA ILE A 73 -0.33 7.64 3.67
C ILE A 73 -1.12 8.72 2.91
N ILE A 74 -1.02 8.73 1.58
CA ILE A 74 -1.75 9.67 0.73
C ILE A 74 -3.26 9.44 0.83
N LEU A 75 -3.69 8.18 0.71
CA LEU A 75 -5.11 7.83 0.79
C LEU A 75 -5.72 8.16 2.16
N GLN A 76 -5.04 7.81 3.26
CA GLN A 76 -5.46 8.16 4.62
C GLN A 76 -5.49 9.67 4.85
N SER A 77 -4.52 10.42 4.30
CA SER A 77 -4.51 11.87 4.41
C SER A 77 -5.71 12.49 3.69
N ALA A 78 -6.04 12.05 2.48
CA ALA A 78 -7.22 12.49 1.76
C ALA A 78 -8.53 12.08 2.47
N GLU A 79 -8.62 10.86 2.98
CA GLU A 79 -9.76 10.39 3.79
C GLU A 79 -9.98 11.31 5.01
N SER A 80 -8.92 11.65 5.73
CA SER A 80 -9.00 12.56 6.88
C SER A 80 -9.43 13.98 6.51
N ALA A 81 -9.04 14.45 5.32
CA ALA A 81 -9.43 15.76 4.80
C ALA A 81 -10.93 15.79 4.46
N VAL A 82 -11.46 14.76 3.81
CA VAL A 82 -12.90 14.63 3.55
C VAL A 82 -13.70 14.64 4.86
N ILE A 83 -13.22 13.95 5.91
CA ILE A 83 -13.85 13.99 7.25
C ILE A 83 -13.82 15.42 7.81
N ALA A 84 -12.68 16.11 7.71
CA ALA A 84 -12.54 17.48 8.19
C ALA A 84 -13.46 18.47 7.45
N GLU A 85 -13.60 18.32 6.13
CA GLU A 85 -14.52 19.12 5.32
C GLU A 85 -15.96 18.93 5.79
N CYS A 86 -16.41 17.68 5.92
CA CYS A 86 -17.75 17.37 6.42
C CYS A 86 -17.98 17.94 7.82
N ALA A 87 -17.03 17.74 8.74
CA ALA A 87 -17.14 18.23 10.12
C ALA A 87 -17.30 19.76 10.17
N ARG A 88 -16.52 20.48 9.37
CA ARG A 88 -16.58 21.95 9.28
C ARG A 88 -17.89 22.42 8.65
N ASN A 89 -18.24 21.85 7.50
CA ASN A 89 -19.34 22.36 6.68
C ASN A 89 -20.72 21.93 7.20
N LYS A 90 -20.84 20.72 7.77
CA LYS A 90 -22.13 20.15 8.19
C LYS A 90 -22.36 20.23 9.70
N LEU A 91 -21.29 20.12 10.49
CA LEU A 91 -21.40 20.02 11.96
C LEU A 91 -20.87 21.26 12.69
N ASN A 92 -20.23 22.19 11.96
CA ASN A 92 -19.55 23.34 12.53
C ASN A 92 -18.51 22.94 13.60
N ILE A 93 -17.87 21.79 13.41
CA ILE A 93 -16.80 21.28 14.28
C ILE A 93 -15.46 21.50 13.54
N PRO A 94 -14.55 22.34 14.07
CA PRO A 94 -13.35 22.77 13.35
C PRO A 94 -12.21 21.73 13.41
N ILE A 95 -12.49 20.48 13.08
CA ILE A 95 -11.48 19.41 12.97
C ILE A 95 -10.49 19.73 11.85
N MET A 96 -9.22 19.38 12.05
CA MET A 96 -8.19 19.41 11.01
C MET A 96 -8.05 18.02 10.38
N GLY A 97 -7.88 17.99 9.06
CA GLY A 97 -7.37 16.82 8.36
C GLY A 97 -5.94 16.52 8.81
N VAL A 98 -5.53 15.27 8.67
CA VAL A 98 -4.19 14.80 9.00
C VAL A 98 -3.34 14.83 7.73
N PRO A 99 -2.34 15.71 7.62
CA PRO A 99 -1.48 15.80 6.44
C PRO A 99 -0.53 14.61 6.38
N THR A 100 0.00 14.32 5.19
CA THR A 100 0.89 13.16 4.94
C THR A 100 2.12 13.15 5.85
N TRP A 101 2.74 14.30 6.11
CA TRP A 101 3.88 14.42 7.03
C TRP A 101 3.56 13.98 8.46
N ARG A 102 2.27 13.97 8.84
CA ARG A 102 1.84 13.56 10.19
C ARG A 102 1.57 12.06 10.31
N LEU A 103 1.45 11.37 9.19
CA LEU A 103 1.17 9.93 9.12
C LEU A 103 2.45 9.09 8.96
N SER A 104 3.49 9.67 8.37
CA SER A 104 4.80 9.03 8.22
C SER A 104 5.92 10.06 8.19
N ASP A 105 7.13 9.65 8.60
CA ASP A 105 8.37 10.42 8.45
C ASP A 105 8.95 10.33 7.03
N GLY A 106 8.27 9.64 6.12
CA GLY A 106 8.66 9.43 4.73
C GLY A 106 9.74 8.35 4.55
N GLN A 107 10.17 7.68 5.62
CA GLN A 107 11.11 6.58 5.52
C GLN A 107 10.37 5.28 5.10
N PRO A 108 11.02 4.42 4.28
CA PRO A 108 10.47 3.12 3.97
C PRO A 108 10.20 2.28 5.23
N PHE A 109 9.19 1.41 5.14
CA PHE A 109 8.90 0.45 6.20
C PHE A 109 10.05 -0.56 6.32
N ALA A 110 10.66 -0.64 7.50
CA ALA A 110 11.68 -1.63 7.79
C ALA A 110 11.04 -3.02 7.87
N PHE A 111 11.56 -3.95 7.07
CA PHE A 111 11.04 -5.29 7.03
C PHE A 111 11.50 -6.06 8.27
N THR A 112 10.57 -6.53 9.11
CA THR A 112 10.90 -7.25 10.36
C THR A 112 10.21 -8.61 10.47
N GLU A 113 9.66 -9.15 9.38
CA GLU A 113 8.90 -10.42 9.40
C GLU A 113 9.70 -11.58 10.02
N PHE A 114 11.02 -11.61 9.80
CA PHE A 114 11.93 -12.61 10.34
C PHE A 114 12.86 -12.03 11.41
N GLY A 115 12.38 -11.04 12.17
CA GLY A 115 13.15 -10.35 13.21
C GLY A 115 14.13 -9.30 12.66
N PRO A 116 14.97 -8.71 13.52
CA PRO A 116 15.97 -7.74 13.11
C PRO A 116 17.05 -8.46 12.30
N TRP A 117 17.22 -8.08 11.04
CA TRP A 117 18.17 -8.69 10.12
C TRP A 117 19.33 -7.77 9.75
N ASN A 118 19.43 -6.62 10.42
CA ASN A 118 20.54 -5.69 10.33
C ASN A 118 21.02 -5.25 11.72
N VAL A 119 22.34 -5.23 11.91
CA VAL A 119 22.95 -4.91 13.22
C VAL A 119 22.68 -3.47 13.65
N LYS A 120 22.74 -2.50 12.73
CA LYS A 120 22.52 -1.08 13.08
C LYS A 120 21.09 -0.82 13.55
N ILE A 121 20.11 -1.47 12.91
CA ILE A 121 18.71 -1.45 13.40
C ILE A 121 18.64 -2.09 14.78
N ALA A 122 19.20 -3.30 14.95
CA ALA A 122 19.11 -4.05 16.18
C ALA A 122 19.75 -3.32 17.38
N GLU A 123 20.86 -2.61 17.17
CA GLU A 123 21.54 -1.79 18.18
C GLU A 123 20.65 -0.67 18.72
N LYS A 124 19.79 -0.09 17.86
CA LYS A 124 18.95 1.05 18.23
C LYS A 124 17.56 0.64 18.69
N TYR A 125 16.97 -0.37 18.05
CA TYR A 125 15.55 -0.70 18.17
C TYR A 125 15.30 -2.09 18.77
N GLY A 126 16.34 -2.91 18.92
CA GLY A 126 16.21 -4.28 19.41
C GLY A 126 15.38 -5.13 18.45
N PHE A 127 14.28 -5.70 18.95
CA PHE A 127 13.30 -6.46 18.16
C PHE A 127 12.09 -5.61 17.73
N SER A 128 12.02 -4.34 18.17
CA SER A 128 10.95 -3.42 17.80
C SER A 128 11.09 -3.04 16.32
N ASN A 129 9.96 -2.85 15.64
CA ASN A 129 9.97 -2.29 14.29
C ASN A 129 10.18 -0.77 14.35
N PRO A 130 11.22 -0.21 13.69
CA PRO A 130 11.51 1.21 13.73
C PRO A 130 10.50 2.10 12.98
N SER A 131 9.73 1.51 12.07
CA SER A 131 8.68 2.20 11.30
C SER A 131 7.36 2.30 12.06
N MET A 132 7.23 1.60 13.19
CA MET A 132 6.08 1.75 14.09
C MET A 132 6.39 2.82 15.12
N PHE A 133 5.41 3.68 15.41
CA PHE A 133 5.54 4.65 16.49
C PHE A 133 5.80 3.93 17.81
N ASN A 134 7.00 4.09 18.33
CA ASN A 134 7.35 3.60 19.65
C ASN A 134 7.61 4.80 20.57
N ALA A 135 6.75 4.99 21.57
CA ALA A 135 6.86 6.10 22.52
C ALA A 135 8.21 6.11 23.26
N LEU A 136 8.85 4.95 23.40
CA LEU A 136 10.16 4.76 24.03
C LEU A 136 11.34 5.14 23.13
N ILE A 137 11.10 5.39 21.83
CA ILE A 137 12.13 5.76 20.87
C ILE A 137 11.79 7.14 20.27
N PRO A 138 12.23 8.23 20.90
CA PRO A 138 11.86 9.59 20.49
C PRO A 138 12.14 9.90 19.01
N GLU A 139 13.16 9.27 18.41
CA GLU A 139 13.51 9.49 17.00
C GLU A 139 12.48 8.91 16.03
N THR A 140 11.67 7.93 16.45
CA THR A 140 10.55 7.39 15.64
C THR A 140 9.31 8.28 15.71
N ARG A 141 9.32 9.32 16.56
CA ARG A 141 8.23 10.29 16.61
C ARG A 141 8.30 11.19 15.40
N ILE A 142 7.17 11.33 14.72
CA ILE A 142 7.03 12.32 13.66
C ILE A 142 7.29 13.72 14.23
N LYS A 143 8.17 14.44 13.54
CA LYS A 143 8.49 15.83 13.86
C LYS A 143 7.48 16.73 13.19
N ILE A 144 6.84 17.58 13.98
CA ILE A 144 5.94 18.62 13.47
C ILE A 144 6.80 19.69 12.77
N PRO A 145 6.55 20.00 11.48
CA PRO A 145 7.29 21.04 10.79
C PRO A 145 7.14 22.40 11.49
N ALA A 146 8.19 23.21 11.45
CA ALA A 146 8.18 24.54 12.08
C ALA A 146 7.05 25.41 11.49
N GLY A 147 6.20 25.97 12.36
CA GLY A 147 5.07 26.80 11.96
C GLY A 147 3.78 26.03 11.65
N GLU A 148 3.80 24.69 11.69
CA GLU A 148 2.60 23.87 11.57
C GLU A 148 1.95 23.62 12.95
N THR A 149 0.63 23.41 12.94
CA THR A 149 -0.12 22.95 14.12
C THR A 149 -0.27 21.43 14.05
N ASP A 150 -0.03 20.70 15.14
CA ASP A 150 -0.30 19.26 15.16
C ASP A 150 -1.81 19.03 15.10
N PRO A 151 -2.33 18.40 14.02
CA PRO A 151 -3.76 18.14 13.90
C PRO A 151 -4.26 17.18 14.98
N LEU A 152 -3.43 16.27 15.51
CA LEU A 152 -3.85 15.36 16.58
C LEU A 152 -4.02 16.10 17.90
N GLU A 153 -3.10 17.02 18.21
CA GLU A 153 -3.22 17.88 19.39
C GLU A 153 -4.44 18.81 19.25
N HIS A 154 -4.58 19.48 18.10
CA HIS A 154 -5.75 20.33 17.83
C HIS A 154 -7.06 19.55 17.91
N ASN A 155 -7.14 18.35 17.34
CA ASN A 155 -8.36 17.54 17.38
C ASN A 155 -8.64 16.94 18.77
N SER A 156 -7.63 16.83 19.64
CA SER A 156 -7.80 16.31 20.99
C SER A 156 -8.63 17.22 21.91
N GLN A 157 -8.72 18.51 21.59
CA GLN A 157 -9.48 19.49 22.39
C GLN A 157 -10.99 19.31 22.31
N PHE A 158 -11.50 18.60 21.30
CA PHE A 158 -12.93 18.36 21.14
C PHE A 158 -13.44 17.30 22.12
N THR A 159 -14.71 17.34 22.46
CA THR A 159 -15.31 16.34 23.37
C THR A 159 -15.47 14.99 22.69
N GLU A 160 -15.59 13.93 23.48
CA GLU A 160 -15.86 12.59 22.95
C GLU A 160 -17.17 12.55 22.15
N GLN A 161 -18.20 13.27 22.62
CA GLN A 161 -19.46 13.38 21.90
C GLN A 161 -19.30 14.06 20.54
N GLN A 162 -18.48 15.11 20.44
CA GLN A 162 -18.18 15.77 19.16
C GLN A 162 -17.45 14.82 18.20
N ARG A 163 -16.42 14.11 18.66
CA ARG A 163 -15.71 13.12 17.86
C ARG A 163 -16.64 11.99 17.38
N GLN A 164 -17.48 11.47 18.27
CA GLN A 164 -18.44 10.44 17.91
C GLN A 164 -19.45 10.95 16.87
N THR A 165 -19.94 12.18 17.03
CA THR A 165 -20.86 12.81 16.07
C THR A 165 -20.21 12.94 14.69
N VAL A 166 -18.94 13.37 14.63
CA VAL A 166 -18.17 13.44 13.38
C VAL A 166 -18.04 12.07 12.76
N ASN A 167 -17.64 11.05 13.54
CA ASN A 167 -17.52 9.69 13.03
C ASN A 167 -18.86 9.18 12.47
N ASP A 168 -19.97 9.35 13.20
CA ASP A 168 -21.26 8.78 12.80
C ASP A 168 -21.90 9.46 11.58
N GLN A 169 -21.64 10.76 11.40
CA GLN A 169 -22.23 11.56 10.33
C GLN A 169 -21.30 11.69 9.13
N CYS A 170 -20.01 11.90 9.36
CA CYS A 170 -19.05 12.12 8.28
C CYS A 170 -18.42 10.83 7.74
N ALA A 171 -18.36 9.72 8.49
CA ALA A 171 -17.83 8.46 7.94
C ALA A 171 -18.71 7.84 6.83
N LYS A 172 -19.86 8.43 6.55
CA LYS A 172 -20.81 8.02 5.50
C LYS A 172 -20.73 8.86 4.24
N GLU A 173 -19.87 9.87 4.19
CA GLU A 173 -19.68 10.66 2.97
C GLU A 173 -19.29 9.74 1.80
N GLU A 174 -19.97 9.87 0.68
CA GLU A 174 -19.73 9.03 -0.49
C GLU A 174 -18.28 9.16 -1.00
N THR A 175 -17.73 10.38 -0.94
CA THR A 175 -16.34 10.69 -1.29
C THR A 175 -15.32 9.88 -0.48
N LEU A 176 -15.63 9.48 0.76
CA LEU A 176 -14.73 8.63 1.55
C LEU A 176 -14.54 7.27 0.92
N ASN A 177 -15.54 6.74 0.21
CA ASN A 177 -15.43 5.44 -0.43
C ASN A 177 -14.32 5.38 -1.47
N HIS A 178 -13.96 6.55 -2.03
CA HIS A 178 -12.93 6.67 -3.06
C HIS A 178 -11.51 6.58 -2.49
N PHE A 179 -11.31 7.02 -1.25
CA PHE A 179 -9.99 7.00 -0.58
C PHE A 179 -9.85 5.92 0.49
N ASN A 180 -10.97 5.31 0.91
CA ASN A 180 -10.97 4.33 1.98
C ASN A 180 -10.18 3.07 1.59
N THR A 181 -9.03 2.88 2.24
CA THR A 181 -8.11 1.79 1.94
C THR A 181 -8.72 0.42 2.14
N ARG A 182 -9.70 0.25 3.04
CA ARG A 182 -10.42 -1.03 3.25
C ARG A 182 -11.40 -1.36 2.12
N LYS A 183 -11.96 -0.35 1.46
CA LYS A 183 -12.82 -0.54 0.27
C LYS A 183 -11.99 -0.69 -1.00
N LEU A 184 -10.79 -0.13 -1.00
CA LEU A 184 -9.78 -0.37 -2.03
C LEU A 184 -9.06 -1.71 -1.81
N ALA A 185 -9.04 -2.22 -0.58
CA ALA A 185 -8.36 -3.45 -0.19
C ALA A 185 -8.87 -4.66 -1.00
N PRO A 186 -7.96 -5.57 -1.37
CA PRO A 186 -8.20 -6.55 -2.41
C PRO A 186 -9.17 -7.64 -1.96
N HIS A 187 -10.24 -7.82 -2.71
CA HIS A 187 -11.03 -9.05 -2.70
C HIS A 187 -11.06 -9.60 -4.13
N GLY A 188 -10.35 -10.70 -4.34
CA GLY A 188 -10.35 -11.40 -5.62
C GLY A 188 -9.86 -12.84 -5.51
N PRO A 189 -9.93 -13.62 -6.60
CA PRO A 189 -9.54 -15.03 -6.60
C PRO A 189 -8.09 -15.30 -6.19
N TRP A 190 -7.19 -14.31 -6.27
CA TRP A 190 -5.78 -14.42 -5.84
C TRP A 190 -5.57 -14.28 -4.33
N THR A 191 -6.54 -13.69 -3.59
CA THR A 191 -6.35 -13.27 -2.20
C THR A 191 -5.97 -14.43 -1.28
N GLU A 192 -6.71 -15.54 -1.33
CA GLU A 192 -6.44 -16.70 -0.47
C GLU A 192 -5.09 -17.35 -0.81
N GLU A 193 -4.79 -17.52 -2.10
CA GLU A 193 -3.54 -18.15 -2.56
C GLU A 193 -2.32 -17.33 -2.12
N LEU A 194 -2.34 -16.00 -2.33
CA LEU A 194 -1.25 -15.11 -1.90
C LEU A 194 -1.10 -15.08 -0.38
N ASN A 195 -2.20 -14.97 0.39
CA ASN A 195 -2.16 -14.96 1.85
C ASN A 195 -1.57 -16.27 2.43
N ASN A 196 -1.78 -17.39 1.75
CA ASN A 196 -1.25 -18.69 2.17
C ASN A 196 0.24 -18.86 1.88
N THR A 197 0.87 -18.02 1.05
CA THR A 197 2.29 -18.17 0.68
C THR A 197 3.24 -18.09 1.87
N ARG A 198 2.92 -17.31 2.93
CA ARG A 198 3.70 -17.27 4.16
C ARG A 198 3.74 -18.64 4.86
N SER A 199 2.58 -19.29 4.98
CA SER A 199 2.49 -20.62 5.56
C SER A 199 3.17 -21.68 4.70
N GLN A 200 3.16 -21.51 3.37
CA GLN A 200 3.89 -22.37 2.44
C GLN A 200 5.40 -22.17 2.55
N LEU A 201 5.87 -20.93 2.69
CA LEU A 201 7.28 -20.60 2.92
C LEU A 201 7.81 -21.34 4.14
N LEU A 202 7.09 -21.29 5.27
CA LEU A 202 7.50 -22.01 6.48
C LEU A 202 7.50 -23.54 6.32
N LYS A 203 6.89 -24.10 5.27
CA LYS A 203 6.90 -25.54 4.97
C LYS A 203 7.86 -25.89 3.81
N ASP A 204 8.34 -24.90 3.06
CA ASP A 204 9.26 -25.11 1.93
C ASP A 204 10.60 -25.66 2.45
N LYS A 205 11.10 -26.73 1.82
CA LYS A 205 12.35 -27.39 2.24
C LYS A 205 13.55 -26.45 2.17
N ARG A 206 13.60 -25.55 1.18
CA ARG A 206 14.66 -24.56 1.02
C ARG A 206 14.66 -23.58 2.19
N ALA A 207 13.48 -23.07 2.55
CA ALA A 207 13.31 -22.15 3.68
C ALA A 207 13.62 -22.85 5.01
N GLN A 208 13.15 -24.09 5.19
CA GLN A 208 13.46 -24.91 6.37
C GLN A 208 14.96 -25.15 6.53
N ASN A 209 15.72 -25.29 5.45
CA ASN A 209 17.18 -25.38 5.53
C ASN A 209 17.78 -24.07 6.09
N ILE A 210 17.36 -22.91 5.57
CA ILE A 210 17.82 -21.58 6.04
C ILE A 210 17.45 -21.37 7.52
N ILE A 211 16.23 -21.72 7.91
CA ILE A 211 15.75 -21.60 9.29
C ILE A 211 16.61 -22.46 10.23
N ARG A 212 17.01 -23.68 9.82
CA ARG A 212 17.92 -24.52 10.61
C ARG A 212 19.33 -23.97 10.70
N GLU A 213 19.88 -23.40 9.62
CA GLU A 213 21.17 -22.71 9.65
C GLU A 213 21.12 -21.53 10.63
N LEU A 214 20.02 -20.76 10.60
CA LEU A 214 19.79 -19.62 11.49
C LEU A 214 19.67 -20.05 12.95
N ASP A 215 18.90 -21.10 13.23
CA ASP A 215 18.76 -21.69 14.57
C ASP A 215 20.11 -22.14 15.13
N GLN A 216 20.92 -22.83 14.33
CA GLN A 216 22.27 -23.23 14.73
C GLN A 216 23.16 -22.03 15.07
N CYS A 217 23.07 -20.94 14.31
CA CYS A 217 23.78 -19.70 14.62
C CYS A 217 23.28 -19.07 15.93
N PHE A 218 21.97 -19.06 16.17
CA PHE A 218 21.37 -18.56 17.41
C PHE A 218 21.89 -19.35 18.61
N VAL A 219 21.89 -20.69 18.53
CA VAL A 219 22.44 -21.55 19.58
C VAL A 219 23.92 -21.25 19.85
N GLN A 220 24.73 -21.07 18.81
CA GLN A 220 26.15 -20.68 18.95
C GLN A 220 26.31 -19.31 19.60
N ALA A 221 25.39 -18.38 19.38
CA ALA A 221 25.37 -17.05 20.00
C ALA A 221 24.79 -17.05 21.43
N GLY A 222 24.36 -18.21 21.94
CA GLY A 222 23.72 -18.35 23.25
C GLY A 222 22.27 -17.87 23.28
N LEU A 223 21.58 -17.94 22.15
CA LEU A 223 20.17 -17.60 21.99
C LEU A 223 19.34 -18.86 21.71
N LYS A 224 18.03 -18.77 21.94
CA LYS A 224 17.06 -19.79 21.56
C LYS A 224 16.05 -19.17 20.60
N MET A 225 16.01 -19.62 19.35
CA MET A 225 15.10 -19.05 18.36
C MET A 225 13.64 -19.37 18.74
N SER A 226 12.74 -18.42 18.50
CA SER A 226 11.31 -18.62 18.68
C SER A 226 10.80 -19.72 17.74
N SER A 227 9.99 -20.64 18.29
CA SER A 227 9.32 -21.68 17.51
C SER A 227 8.14 -21.15 16.67
N GLU A 228 7.64 -19.96 16.99
CA GLU A 228 6.49 -19.35 16.31
C GLU A 228 6.92 -18.54 15.09
N VAL A 229 8.00 -17.76 15.21
CA VAL A 229 8.48 -16.86 14.17
C VAL A 229 10.01 -16.96 14.04
N PRO A 230 10.53 -17.51 12.93
CA PRO A 230 11.97 -17.59 12.71
C PRO A 230 12.64 -16.21 12.81
N GLY A 231 13.85 -16.19 13.39
CA GLY A 231 14.65 -14.97 13.57
C GLY A 231 14.27 -14.09 14.77
N TYR A 232 13.17 -14.41 15.48
CA TYR A 232 12.92 -13.90 16.83
C TYR A 232 13.50 -14.83 17.89
N VAL A 233 13.61 -14.33 19.13
CA VAL A 233 14.16 -15.08 20.27
C VAL A 233 13.06 -15.41 21.27
N GLU A 234 13.07 -16.63 21.80
CA GLU A 234 12.08 -17.12 22.76
C GLU A 234 12.09 -16.29 24.06
N GLY A 235 10.90 -15.94 24.54
CA GLY A 235 10.71 -15.19 25.79
C GLY A 235 11.05 -13.70 25.70
N VAL A 236 11.29 -13.16 24.51
CA VAL A 236 11.47 -11.72 24.27
C VAL A 236 10.16 -11.10 23.78
N ILE A 237 9.74 -10.01 24.40
CA ILE A 237 8.64 -9.17 23.91
C ILE A 237 9.24 -8.15 22.93
N PRO A 238 8.84 -8.15 21.64
CA PRO A 238 9.49 -7.32 20.62
C PRO A 238 9.52 -5.81 20.94
N ASP A 239 8.44 -5.28 21.53
CA ASP A 239 8.29 -3.85 21.80
C ASP A 239 9.05 -3.37 23.05
N GLU A 240 9.63 -4.30 23.84
CA GLU A 240 10.40 -3.96 25.03
C GLU A 240 11.88 -3.69 24.71
N ILE A 241 12.28 -2.42 24.85
CA ILE A 241 13.65 -1.98 24.56
C ILE A 241 14.45 -1.92 25.85
N THR A 242 14.96 -3.07 26.27
CA THR A 242 15.84 -3.21 27.44
C THR A 242 17.28 -3.50 27.01
N PRO A 243 18.30 -3.19 27.84
CA PRO A 243 19.70 -3.53 27.52
C PRO A 243 19.91 -5.02 27.20
N ARG A 244 19.14 -5.89 27.87
CA ARG A 244 19.14 -7.33 27.60
C ARG A 244 18.58 -7.64 26.21
N ASN A 245 17.41 -7.09 25.87
CA ASN A 245 16.76 -7.34 24.58
C ASN A 245 17.59 -6.77 23.42
N LEU A 246 18.19 -5.59 23.58
CA LEU A 246 19.12 -5.00 22.62
C LEU A 246 20.32 -5.93 22.37
N THR A 247 20.96 -6.43 23.44
CA THR A 247 22.10 -7.35 23.31
C THR A 247 21.71 -8.63 22.57
N MET A 248 20.52 -9.17 22.84
CA MET A 248 20.00 -10.37 22.17
C MET A 248 19.65 -10.09 20.70
N ALA A 249 19.05 -8.94 20.40
CA ALA A 249 18.72 -8.51 19.04
C ALA A 249 19.96 -8.32 18.18
N VAL A 250 21.01 -7.69 18.72
CA VAL A 250 22.28 -7.51 18.01
C VAL A 250 22.88 -8.86 17.62
N LYS A 251 22.91 -9.83 18.54
CA LYS A 251 23.36 -11.20 18.26
C LYS A 251 22.49 -11.90 17.20
N ALA A 252 21.17 -11.75 17.29
CA ALA A 252 20.24 -12.30 16.30
C ALA A 252 20.47 -11.70 14.91
N ALA A 253 20.65 -10.38 14.83
CA ALA A 253 20.94 -9.66 13.60
C ALA A 253 22.31 -10.03 13.01
N GLN A 254 23.34 -10.22 13.84
CA GLN A 254 24.64 -10.73 13.38
C GLN A 254 24.51 -12.10 12.72
N CYS A 255 23.68 -12.99 13.27
CA CYS A 255 23.38 -14.28 12.66
C CYS A 255 22.62 -14.14 11.33
N GLN A 256 21.61 -13.27 11.28
CA GLN A 256 20.85 -12.97 10.07
C GLN A 256 21.76 -12.43 8.95
N GLU A 257 22.60 -11.43 9.25
CA GLU A 257 23.54 -10.83 8.29
C GLU A 257 24.58 -11.85 7.81
N LYS A 258 25.20 -12.58 8.74
CA LYS A 258 26.23 -13.60 8.43
C LYS A 258 25.72 -14.65 7.46
N LEU A 259 24.46 -15.08 7.62
CA LEU A 259 23.85 -16.12 6.80
C LEU A 259 23.07 -15.58 5.60
N ASN A 260 22.95 -14.25 5.49
CA ASN A 260 22.05 -13.57 4.56
C ASN A 260 20.64 -14.19 4.60
N ALA A 261 20.16 -14.54 5.80
CA ALA A 261 19.02 -15.44 5.97
C ALA A 261 17.71 -14.78 5.52
N THR A 262 17.45 -13.53 5.94
CA THR A 262 16.23 -12.79 5.54
C THR A 262 16.13 -12.61 4.01
N PRO A 263 17.15 -12.10 3.30
CA PRO A 263 17.10 -12.04 1.83
C PRO A 263 16.84 -13.39 1.15
N ARG A 264 17.50 -14.47 1.60
CA ARG A 264 17.28 -15.82 1.03
C ARG A 264 15.86 -16.33 1.27
N LEU A 265 15.27 -16.06 2.43
CA LEU A 265 13.89 -16.41 2.76
C LEU A 265 12.89 -15.64 1.89
N VAL A 266 13.14 -14.35 1.70
CA VAL A 266 12.30 -13.46 0.90
C VAL A 266 12.34 -13.82 -0.59
N GLU A 267 13.49 -14.21 -1.13
CA GLU A 267 13.59 -14.73 -2.51
C GLU A 267 12.72 -15.98 -2.70
N ILE A 268 12.76 -16.92 -1.75
CA ILE A 268 11.89 -18.12 -1.78
C ILE A 268 10.42 -17.72 -1.67
N TRP A 269 10.11 -16.70 -0.86
CA TRP A 269 8.74 -16.21 -0.74
C TRP A 269 8.24 -15.60 -2.05
N ALA A 270 9.07 -14.80 -2.73
CA ALA A 270 8.79 -14.28 -4.05
C ALA A 270 8.58 -15.41 -5.09
N ASP A 271 9.42 -16.45 -5.08
CA ASP A 271 9.25 -17.63 -5.94
C ASP A 271 7.89 -18.30 -5.73
N LEU A 272 7.40 -18.36 -4.49
CA LEU A 272 6.09 -18.94 -4.17
C LEU A 272 4.93 -18.05 -4.65
N GLN A 273 5.12 -16.73 -4.69
CA GLN A 273 4.13 -15.78 -5.19
C GLN A 273 4.09 -15.71 -6.72
N ALA A 274 5.24 -15.85 -7.38
CA ALA A 274 5.40 -15.71 -8.83
C ALA A 274 4.37 -16.50 -9.68
N PRO A 275 4.11 -17.81 -9.45
CA PRO A 275 3.12 -18.53 -10.24
C PRO A 275 1.68 -18.04 -10.00
N ILE A 276 1.36 -17.57 -8.80
CA ILE A 276 0.05 -17.02 -8.46
C ILE A 276 -0.14 -15.68 -9.18
N ILE A 277 0.87 -14.81 -9.14
CA ILE A 277 0.84 -13.52 -9.81
C ILE A 277 0.75 -13.68 -11.33
N THR A 278 1.47 -14.65 -11.89
CA THR A 278 1.38 -14.97 -13.32
C THR A 278 -0.01 -15.48 -13.69
N LYS A 279 -0.63 -16.31 -12.84
CA LYS A 279 -1.97 -16.87 -13.05
C LYS A 279 -3.06 -15.80 -13.03
N TYR A 280 -2.95 -14.80 -12.16
CA TYR A 280 -3.94 -13.73 -11.97
C TYR A 280 -3.45 -12.36 -12.45
N ALA A 281 -2.61 -12.36 -13.50
CA ALA A 281 -1.90 -11.17 -13.96
C ALA A 281 -2.85 -10.00 -14.29
N ASP A 282 -3.88 -10.28 -15.08
CA ASP A 282 -4.81 -9.27 -15.58
C ASP A 282 -5.61 -8.65 -14.42
N GLU A 283 -6.09 -9.47 -13.49
CA GLU A 283 -6.86 -8.98 -12.34
C GLU A 283 -5.98 -8.18 -11.37
N LEU A 284 -4.73 -8.60 -11.16
CA LEU A 284 -3.76 -7.91 -10.32
C LEU A 284 -3.34 -6.56 -10.93
N ILE A 285 -3.15 -6.50 -12.25
CA ILE A 285 -2.87 -5.25 -12.96
C ILE A 285 -4.08 -4.31 -12.87
N ALA A 286 -5.30 -4.80 -13.11
CA ALA A 286 -6.51 -4.00 -13.00
C ALA A 286 -6.71 -3.46 -11.57
N GLN A 287 -6.42 -4.28 -10.55
CA GLN A 287 -6.44 -3.86 -9.16
C GLN A 287 -5.40 -2.76 -8.88
N ARG A 288 -4.17 -2.91 -9.37
CA ARG A 288 -3.14 -1.86 -9.23
C ARG A 288 -3.56 -0.55 -9.89
N GLN A 289 -4.13 -0.60 -11.10
CA GLN A 289 -4.64 0.59 -11.80
C GLN A 289 -5.74 1.30 -11.00
N LYS A 290 -6.63 0.55 -10.34
CA LYS A 290 -7.65 1.11 -9.45
C LYS A 290 -7.01 1.86 -8.26
N ILE A 291 -5.99 1.27 -7.64
CA ILE A 291 -5.25 1.90 -6.54
C ILE A 291 -4.51 3.15 -7.04
N ASP A 292 -3.81 3.07 -8.17
CA ASP A 292 -3.08 4.20 -8.78
C ASP A 292 -4.01 5.38 -9.04
N LYS A 293 -5.20 5.10 -9.59
CA LYS A 293 -6.22 6.13 -9.82
C LYS A 293 -6.68 6.76 -8.50
N ALA A 294 -6.99 5.95 -7.48
CA ALA A 294 -7.41 6.47 -6.18
C ALA A 294 -6.33 7.34 -5.52
N VAL A 295 -5.06 6.94 -5.63
CA VAL A 295 -3.90 7.70 -5.13
C VAL A 295 -3.73 9.01 -5.91
N ALA A 296 -3.89 9.01 -7.23
CA ALA A 296 -3.84 10.23 -8.04
C ALA A 296 -4.96 11.20 -7.65
N ASP A 297 -6.19 10.72 -7.55
CA ASP A 297 -7.36 11.52 -7.16
C ASP A 297 -7.20 12.04 -5.71
N ALA A 298 -6.59 11.26 -4.81
CA ALA A 298 -6.29 11.69 -3.44
C ALA A 298 -5.25 12.82 -3.40
N LYS A 299 -4.18 12.74 -4.22
CA LYS A 299 -3.20 13.82 -4.35
C LYS A 299 -3.85 15.11 -4.86
N GLU A 300 -4.71 15.00 -5.87
CA GLU A 300 -5.45 16.15 -6.40
C GLU A 300 -6.32 16.78 -5.32
N TYR A 301 -7.07 15.96 -4.57
CA TYR A 301 -7.92 16.43 -3.48
C TYR A 301 -7.14 17.14 -2.38
N ILE A 302 -6.03 16.56 -1.89
CA ILE A 302 -5.17 17.17 -0.87
C ILE A 302 -4.63 18.53 -1.35
N ASN A 303 -4.22 18.62 -2.61
CA ASN A 303 -3.69 19.86 -3.19
C ASN A 303 -4.76 20.93 -3.41
N ALA A 304 -5.99 20.54 -3.73
CA ALA A 304 -7.12 21.44 -3.93
C ALA A 304 -7.66 22.02 -2.60
N HIS A 305 -7.42 21.33 -1.48
CA HIS A 305 -8.00 21.66 -0.18
C HIS A 305 -6.97 21.88 0.95
N PRO A 306 -5.95 22.76 0.76
CA PRO A 306 -4.93 23.00 1.78
C PRO A 306 -5.50 23.61 3.07
N GLU A 307 -6.66 24.26 3.02
CA GLU A 307 -7.36 24.83 4.17
C GLU A 307 -7.83 23.78 5.17
N LEU A 308 -8.08 22.54 4.73
CA LEU A 308 -8.56 21.46 5.60
C LEU A 308 -7.48 20.97 6.58
N PHE A 309 -6.21 21.24 6.27
CA PHE A 309 -5.06 20.86 7.10
C PHE A 309 -4.58 21.99 8.03
N LYS A 310 -5.33 23.09 8.11
CA LYS A 310 -5.01 24.24 8.97
C LYS A 310 -6.16 24.51 9.93
N PRO A 311 -5.92 25.10 11.12
CA PRO A 311 -6.99 25.61 11.94
C PRO A 311 -7.83 26.63 11.14
N PRO A 312 -9.17 26.57 11.21
CA PRO A 312 -10.00 27.59 10.58
C PRO A 312 -9.72 28.97 11.22
N LYS A 313 -9.81 30.02 10.40
CA LYS A 313 -9.63 31.42 10.83
C LYS A 313 -10.87 31.97 11.48
#